data_AF-A0A960MHK0-F1
#
_entry.id   AF-A0A960MHK0-F1
#
_cell.length_a   1.000
_cell.length_b   1.000
_cell.length_c   1.000
_cell.angle_alpha   90.00
_cell.angle_beta   90.00
_cell.angle_gamma   90.00
#
_symmetry.space_group_name_H-M   'P 1'
#
loop_
_entity.id
_entity.type
_entity.pdbx_description
1 polymer ?
#
loop_
_entity_poly.entity_id
_entity_poly.type
_entity_poly.pdbx_seq_one_letter_code
_entity_poly.pdbx_strand_id
1 'polypeptide(L)'
;WRPLYRNGGSVILQGVMDELGKSLGSGTWSRPAATVATSRLYPEGFGNDEIDGPVALDWGGAKWTPPAAGLPVLGLPFDPLAPEANAELALSEGGVEDSATDVLGLPLIIDNRQRAKVPVGVTNEGRTTLKIDPKTGLVSLQTLLNDENPSSPGKFLTRKLIYQILLVPGLSDGRLGGGCFLLPQLPDPDADPPTTLKTSPIRSGKATLSEPPVSVGN
;
A
#
# COMPACT_ATOMS: atom_id res chain seq x y z
N TRP A 1 7.66 -2.56 25.09
CA TRP A 1 7.72 -2.95 23.67
C TRP A 1 6.97 -4.26 23.45
N ARG A 2 5.83 -4.22 22.77
CA ARG A 2 5.11 -5.42 22.34
C ARG A 2 4.97 -5.34 20.82
N PRO A 3 5.46 -6.33 20.05
CA PRO A 3 5.19 -6.38 18.62
C PRO A 3 3.68 -6.49 18.40
N LEU A 4 3.13 -5.64 17.53
CA LEU A 4 1.69 -5.55 17.29
C LEU A 4 1.14 -6.72 16.47
N TYR A 5 1.98 -7.59 15.89
CA TYR A 5 1.53 -8.66 15.00
C TYR A 5 2.28 -10.00 15.16
N ARG A 6 1.51 -11.09 15.12
CA ARG A 6 1.94 -12.50 15.19
C ARG A 6 2.13 -13.16 13.82
N ASN A 7 2.52 -12.41 12.79
CA ASN A 7 2.79 -12.96 11.47
C ASN A 7 4.10 -12.39 10.92
N GLY A 8 5.17 -13.20 10.93
CA GLY A 8 6.29 -13.18 9.98
C GLY A 8 6.85 -11.84 9.47
N GLY A 9 6.76 -10.73 10.21
CA GLY A 9 7.17 -9.39 9.80
C GLY A 9 6.75 -8.41 10.90
N SER A 10 7.61 -7.46 11.24
CA SER A 10 7.30 -6.45 12.26
C SER A 10 7.25 -5.06 11.66
N VAL A 11 6.26 -4.28 12.10
CA VAL A 11 6.30 -2.83 11.94
C VAL A 11 6.96 -2.29 13.19
N ILE A 12 8.12 -1.62 13.05
CA ILE A 12 8.76 -0.91 14.15
C ILE A 12 8.36 0.55 14.04
N LEU A 13 7.38 0.97 14.83
CA LEU A 13 7.05 2.38 14.98
C LEU A 13 7.93 2.97 16.09
N GLN A 14 8.78 3.94 15.75
CA GLN A 14 9.53 4.77 16.68
C GLN A 14 8.78 6.09 16.92
N GLY A 15 8.02 6.12 18.02
CA GLY A 15 7.42 7.37 18.52
C GLY A 15 8.48 8.38 18.91
N VAL A 16 8.63 9.49 18.19
CA VAL A 16 9.32 10.68 18.70
C VAL A 16 8.25 11.62 19.23
N MET A 17 8.31 11.96 20.52
CA MET A 17 7.42 13.00 21.05
C MET A 17 8.03 14.36 20.75
N ASP A 18 7.24 15.29 20.22
CA ASP A 18 7.64 16.69 20.18
C ASP A 18 7.63 17.31 21.59
N GLU A 19 8.13 18.54 21.72
CA GLU A 19 8.18 19.29 22.98
C GLU A 19 6.79 19.55 23.60
N LEU A 20 5.72 19.33 22.84
CA LEU A 20 4.32 19.48 23.26
C LEU A 20 3.65 18.15 23.63
N GLY A 21 4.41 17.04 23.62
CA GLY A 21 3.88 15.70 23.93
C GLY A 21 2.99 15.11 22.82
N LYS A 22 2.98 15.70 21.62
CA LYS A 22 2.38 15.07 20.44
C LYS A 22 3.37 14.05 19.88
N SER A 23 2.88 12.81 19.75
CA SER A 23 3.62 11.74 19.09
C SER A 23 3.75 12.07 17.60
N LEU A 24 4.95 12.44 17.16
CA LEU A 24 5.42 12.35 15.78
C LEU A 24 6.01 10.95 15.62
N GLY A 25 5.17 9.96 15.35
CA GLY A 25 5.64 8.58 15.25
C GLY A 25 6.27 8.29 13.90
N SER A 26 7.60 8.35 13.79
CA SER A 26 8.29 7.77 12.63
C SER A 26 8.21 6.25 12.70
N GLY A 27 8.14 5.56 11.56
CA GLY A 27 7.91 4.13 11.53
C GLY A 27 8.72 3.40 10.49
N THR A 28 9.63 2.54 10.92
CA THR A 28 10.37 1.66 10.03
C THR A 28 9.75 0.27 10.02
N TRP A 29 9.29 -0.19 8.86
CA TRP A 29 8.92 -1.59 8.68
C TRP A 29 10.19 -2.43 8.58
N SER A 30 10.34 -3.42 9.47
CA SER A 30 11.47 -4.36 9.37
C SER A 30 11.08 -5.78 9.77
N ARG A 31 11.60 -6.77 9.03
CA ARG A 31 11.42 -8.19 9.38
C ARG A 31 12.72 -8.75 9.97
N PRO A 32 12.71 -9.32 11.19
CA PRO A 32 13.85 -10.05 11.73
C PRO A 32 14.16 -11.27 10.85
N ALA A 33 15.44 -11.58 10.67
CA ALA A 33 15.91 -12.73 9.90
C ALA A 33 15.16 -14.02 10.26
N ALA A 34 14.56 -14.67 9.26
CA ALA A 34 13.91 -15.97 9.43
C ALA A 34 14.07 -16.86 8.19
N THR A 35 14.35 -18.13 8.46
CA THR A 35 15.11 -19.09 7.66
C THR A 35 14.28 -19.85 6.60
N VAL A 36 13.42 -19.17 5.81
CA VAL A 36 12.65 -19.86 4.77
C VAL A 36 12.59 -19.07 3.45
N ALA A 37 13.40 -19.49 2.49
CA ALA A 37 13.54 -18.90 1.15
C ALA A 37 12.24 -18.88 0.31
N THR A 38 11.20 -19.62 0.70
CA THR A 38 9.91 -19.67 0.00
C THR A 38 8.87 -18.68 0.55
N SER A 39 9.23 -17.88 1.56
CA SER A 39 8.37 -16.86 2.13
C SER A 39 8.16 -15.71 1.15
N ARG A 40 7.05 -15.74 0.39
CA ARG A 40 6.60 -14.62 -0.48
C ARG A 40 6.10 -13.39 0.28
N LEU A 41 6.19 -13.41 1.59
CA LEU A 41 6.00 -12.26 2.46
C LEU A 41 7.41 -11.82 2.85
N TYR A 42 7.77 -10.57 2.59
CA TYR A 42 8.97 -9.81 3.00
C TYR A 42 10.28 -10.62 3.21
N PRO A 43 11.28 -10.53 2.31
CA PRO A 43 12.53 -11.28 2.41
C PRO A 43 13.31 -10.99 3.72
N GLU A 44 14.28 -11.84 4.05
CA GLU A 44 15.23 -11.60 5.13
C GLU A 44 15.96 -10.27 4.92
N GLY A 45 16.13 -9.48 5.99
CA GLY A 45 16.71 -8.13 5.89
C GLY A 45 15.74 -7.06 5.38
N PHE A 46 14.51 -7.39 5.01
CA PHE A 46 13.52 -6.36 4.61
C PHE A 46 13.46 -5.23 5.67
N GLY A 47 13.93 -4.03 5.31
CA GLY A 47 14.03 -2.86 6.18
C GLY A 47 15.41 -2.20 6.26
N ASN A 48 16.48 -2.82 5.75
CA ASN A 48 17.85 -2.51 6.18
C ASN A 48 18.85 -2.04 5.11
N ASP A 49 18.48 -1.99 3.81
CA ASP A 49 19.41 -1.64 2.72
C ASP A 49 18.85 -0.54 1.80
N GLU A 50 19.71 0.36 1.33
CA GLU A 50 19.34 1.61 0.64
C GLU A 50 19.16 1.44 -0.89
N ILE A 51 19.66 0.33 -1.45
CA ILE A 51 19.74 0.10 -2.90
C ILE A 51 18.64 -0.84 -3.42
N ASP A 52 18.24 -1.83 -2.62
CA ASP A 52 17.18 -2.81 -2.95
C ASP A 52 16.25 -3.11 -1.74
N GLY A 53 16.42 -2.40 -0.62
CA GLY A 53 15.58 -2.53 0.57
C GLY A 53 14.30 -1.71 0.47
N PRO A 54 13.38 -1.86 1.44
CA PRO A 54 12.08 -1.23 1.34
C PRO A 54 12.25 0.26 1.38
N VAL A 55 11.41 0.87 0.56
CA VAL A 55 11.30 2.29 0.50
C VAL A 55 10.88 2.83 1.87
N ALA A 56 11.74 3.67 2.46
CA ALA A 56 11.49 4.22 3.78
C ALA A 56 10.13 4.94 3.82
N LEU A 57 9.32 4.57 4.80
CA LEU A 57 8.06 5.23 5.11
C LEU A 57 8.30 6.16 6.29
N ASP A 58 8.82 7.35 6.01
CA ASP A 58 8.96 8.38 7.03
C ASP A 58 7.65 9.19 7.13
N TRP A 59 6.90 8.95 8.19
CA TRP A 59 5.61 9.58 8.46
C TRP A 59 5.62 10.25 9.82
N GLY A 60 5.38 11.56 9.86
CA GLY A 60 5.17 12.31 11.10
C GLY A 60 3.69 12.47 11.39
N GLY A 61 3.07 11.54 12.13
CA GLY A 61 1.64 11.61 12.44
C GLY A 61 1.25 10.97 13.76
N ALA A 62 -0.04 11.07 14.09
CA ALA A 62 -0.60 10.60 15.34
C ALA A 62 -0.94 9.10 15.31
N LYS A 63 -1.05 8.49 16.49
CA LYS A 63 -1.54 7.13 16.64
C LYS A 63 -3.00 7.04 16.19
N TRP A 64 -3.34 6.00 15.43
CA TRP A 64 -4.74 5.71 15.09
C TRP A 64 -5.60 5.57 16.34
N THR A 65 -6.66 6.37 16.40
CA THR A 65 -7.74 6.23 17.37
C THR A 65 -9.02 6.02 16.58
N PRO A 66 -9.74 4.90 16.80
CA PRO A 66 -11.00 4.66 16.11
C PRO A 66 -11.95 5.85 16.31
N PRO A 67 -12.54 6.40 15.25
CA PRO A 67 -13.52 7.46 15.40
C PRO A 67 -14.76 6.93 16.13
N ALA A 68 -15.48 7.82 16.82
CA ALA A 68 -16.75 7.46 17.46
C ALA A 68 -17.73 6.92 16.41
N ALA A 69 -18.61 6.01 16.82
CA ALA A 69 -19.57 5.38 15.91
C ALA A 69 -20.39 6.44 15.16
N GLY A 70 -20.40 6.35 13.82
CA GLY A 70 -21.12 7.29 12.95
C GLY A 70 -20.33 8.51 12.49
N LEU A 71 -19.09 8.69 12.95
CA LEU A 71 -18.19 9.73 12.43
C LEU A 71 -17.34 9.21 11.26
N PRO A 72 -17.04 10.07 10.27
CA PRO A 72 -16.22 9.71 9.13
C PRO A 72 -14.79 9.34 9.56
N VAL A 73 -14.22 8.33 8.90
CA VAL A 73 -12.80 7.99 9.02
C VAL A 73 -11.97 9.11 8.41
N LEU A 74 -10.92 9.53 9.13
CA LEU A 74 -9.98 10.59 8.73
C LEU A 74 -10.60 11.98 8.52
N GLY A 75 -11.87 12.18 8.90
CA GLY A 75 -12.54 13.47 8.72
C GLY A 75 -12.88 13.81 7.27
N LEU A 76 -12.80 12.83 6.35
CA LEU A 76 -13.07 13.07 4.93
C LEU A 76 -14.54 13.46 4.72
N PRO A 77 -14.82 14.52 3.94
CA PRO A 77 -16.19 14.85 3.59
C PRO A 77 -16.80 13.71 2.76
N PHE A 78 -18.04 13.36 3.09
CA PHE A 78 -18.81 12.37 2.34
C PHE A 78 -20.23 12.92 2.15
N ASP A 79 -20.60 13.15 0.89
CA ASP A 79 -21.97 13.48 0.52
C ASP A 79 -22.69 12.21 0.01
N PRO A 80 -23.69 11.69 0.73
CA PRO A 80 -24.47 10.56 0.27
C PRO A 80 -25.32 10.84 -0.99
N LEU A 81 -25.57 12.12 -1.32
CA LEU A 81 -26.38 12.56 -2.47
C LEU A 81 -25.54 12.79 -3.73
N ALA A 82 -24.24 13.10 -3.57
CA ALA A 82 -23.29 13.29 -4.65
C ALA A 82 -21.96 12.59 -4.27
N PRO A 83 -21.87 11.26 -4.39
CA PRO A 83 -20.71 10.52 -3.94
C PRO A 83 -19.55 10.72 -4.93
N GLU A 84 -18.77 11.78 -4.71
CA GLU A 84 -17.49 12.02 -5.37
C GLU A 84 -16.36 11.29 -4.65
N ALA A 85 -15.27 11.02 -5.37
CA ALA A 85 -14.09 10.42 -4.79
C ALA A 85 -13.51 11.35 -3.71
N ASN A 86 -13.34 10.81 -2.50
CA ASN A 86 -12.84 11.55 -1.34
C ASN A 86 -11.53 10.96 -0.80
N ALA A 87 -10.95 10.00 -1.50
CA ALA A 87 -9.60 9.50 -1.28
C ALA A 87 -9.02 8.96 -2.59
N GLU A 88 -7.71 8.81 -2.65
CA GLU A 88 -6.97 8.21 -3.76
C GLU A 88 -5.97 7.18 -3.22
N LEU A 89 -5.87 6.05 -3.92
CA LEU A 89 -4.86 5.03 -3.68
C LEU A 89 -3.81 5.09 -4.80
N ALA A 90 -2.58 5.42 -4.43
CA ALA A 90 -1.45 5.43 -5.34
C ALA A 90 -0.49 4.28 -5.02
N LEU A 91 -0.03 3.60 -6.05
CA LEU A 91 1.05 2.61 -6.00
C LEU A 91 2.28 3.20 -6.67
N SER A 92 3.45 2.96 -6.10
CA SER A 92 4.72 3.35 -6.70
C SER A 92 5.80 2.33 -6.34
N GLU A 93 6.85 2.35 -7.14
CA GLU A 93 8.04 1.51 -7.07
C GLU A 93 7.74 0.01 -7.18
N GLY A 94 8.79 -0.81 -7.11
CA GLY A 94 8.63 -2.26 -7.22
C GLY A 94 8.28 -2.76 -8.64
N GLY A 95 8.33 -1.89 -9.66
CA GLY A 95 8.02 -2.23 -11.05
C GLY A 95 6.52 -2.32 -11.32
N VAL A 96 5.70 -1.59 -10.54
CA VAL A 96 4.25 -1.47 -10.79
C VAL A 96 3.98 -0.50 -11.93
N GLU A 97 4.87 0.46 -12.15
CA GLU A 97 4.79 1.47 -13.21
C GLU A 97 5.03 0.90 -14.61
N ASP A 98 5.74 -0.22 -14.68
CA ASP A 98 5.98 -0.96 -15.93
C ASP A 98 4.79 -1.85 -16.33
N SER A 99 3.74 -1.87 -15.51
CA SER A 99 2.54 -2.67 -15.75
C SER A 99 1.72 -2.13 -16.91
N ALA A 100 1.17 -3.02 -17.73
CA ALA A 100 0.21 -2.64 -18.76
C ALA A 100 -1.17 -2.31 -18.17
N THR A 101 -1.46 -2.80 -16.97
CA THR A 101 -2.68 -2.47 -16.20
C THR A 101 -2.50 -1.15 -15.47
N ASP A 102 -3.38 -0.19 -15.73
CA ASP A 102 -3.38 1.07 -15.00
C ASP A 102 -3.91 0.87 -13.57
N VAL A 103 -3.02 1.11 -12.62
CA VAL A 103 -3.27 1.01 -11.17
C VAL A 103 -2.74 2.23 -10.43
N LEU A 104 -2.38 3.29 -11.15
CA LEU A 104 -1.84 4.51 -10.59
C LEU A 104 -2.99 5.48 -10.29
N GLY A 105 -3.14 5.87 -9.02
CA GLY A 105 -4.13 6.88 -8.64
C GLY A 105 -5.57 6.39 -8.74
N LEU A 106 -5.91 5.28 -8.06
CA LEU A 106 -7.26 4.76 -8.02
C LEU A 106 -8.15 5.63 -7.12
N PRO A 107 -9.19 6.31 -7.65
CA PRO A 107 -10.10 7.09 -6.84
C PRO A 107 -11.00 6.18 -5.98
N LEU A 108 -11.26 6.60 -4.75
CA LEU A 108 -12.02 5.87 -3.76
C LEU A 108 -13.09 6.76 -3.12
N ILE A 109 -14.22 6.15 -2.75
CA ILE A 109 -15.23 6.78 -1.91
C ILE A 109 -15.26 6.05 -0.58
N ILE A 110 -14.87 6.73 0.49
CA ILE A 110 -14.96 6.23 1.86
C ILE A 110 -16.23 6.79 2.49
N ASP A 111 -17.17 5.90 2.82
CA ASP A 111 -18.44 6.29 3.44
C ASP A 111 -18.33 6.56 4.94
N ASN A 112 -19.38 7.12 5.52
CA ASN A 112 -19.48 7.37 6.97
C ASN A 112 -19.52 6.08 7.83
N ARG A 113 -19.68 4.91 7.20
CA ARG A 113 -19.60 3.58 7.82
C ARG A 113 -18.25 2.93 7.59
N GLN A 114 -17.27 3.69 7.10
CA GLN A 114 -15.87 3.31 7.04
C GLN A 114 -15.65 2.17 6.04
N ARG A 115 -16.50 2.13 5.01
CA ARG A 115 -16.39 1.22 3.88
C ARG A 115 -15.87 2.01 2.70
N ALA A 116 -14.85 1.47 2.05
CA ALA A 116 -14.45 1.96 0.75
C ALA A 116 -15.34 1.35 -0.32
N LYS A 117 -15.89 2.21 -1.18
CA LYS A 117 -16.44 1.83 -2.46
C LYS A 117 -15.33 2.03 -3.49
N VAL A 118 -14.89 0.93 -4.06
CA VAL A 118 -13.92 0.93 -5.15
C VAL A 118 -14.69 1.00 -6.47
N PRO A 119 -14.32 1.87 -7.42
CA PRO A 119 -14.95 1.90 -8.73
C PRO A 119 -14.78 0.58 -9.48
N VAL A 120 -15.59 0.39 -10.52
CA VAL A 120 -15.61 -0.83 -11.34
C VAL A 120 -15.30 -0.50 -12.79
N GLY A 121 -14.88 -1.49 -13.56
CA GLY A 121 -14.59 -1.33 -14.98
C GLY A 121 -13.27 -0.62 -15.23
N VAL A 122 -13.23 0.26 -16.23
CA VAL A 122 -12.00 0.91 -16.72
C VAL A 122 -11.29 1.77 -15.68
N THR A 123 -12.02 2.36 -14.72
CA THR A 123 -11.44 3.16 -13.63
C THR A 123 -10.75 2.28 -12.57
N ASN A 124 -10.94 0.95 -12.62
CA ASN A 124 -10.29 -0.01 -11.73
C ASN A 124 -9.82 -1.23 -12.54
N GLU A 125 -8.95 -0.99 -13.51
CA GLU A 125 -8.46 -2.01 -14.43
C GLU A 125 -7.81 -3.18 -13.67
N GLY A 126 -7.04 -2.86 -12.63
CA GLY A 126 -6.41 -3.85 -11.76
C GLY A 126 -7.34 -4.60 -10.81
N ARG A 127 -8.66 -4.39 -10.90
CA ARG A 127 -9.68 -5.05 -10.06
C ARG A 127 -9.33 -4.98 -8.58
N THR A 128 -8.80 -3.83 -8.18
CA THR A 128 -8.38 -3.56 -6.81
C THR A 128 -9.56 -3.76 -5.88
N THR A 129 -9.31 -4.46 -4.78
CA THR A 129 -10.24 -4.59 -3.67
C THR A 129 -9.58 -4.03 -2.43
N LEU A 130 -10.37 -3.32 -1.62
CA LEU A 130 -9.89 -2.64 -0.42
C LEU A 130 -10.86 -2.90 0.73
N LYS A 131 -10.31 -3.21 1.90
CA LYS A 131 -11.06 -3.35 3.15
C LYS A 131 -10.40 -2.52 4.25
N ILE A 132 -11.18 -1.64 4.87
CA ILE A 132 -10.77 -0.86 6.04
C ILE A 132 -11.26 -1.58 7.30
N ASP A 133 -10.35 -1.81 8.26
CA ASP A 133 -10.71 -2.15 9.64
C ASP A 133 -10.63 -0.89 10.51
N PRO A 134 -11.77 -0.28 10.83
CA PRO A 134 -11.78 0.99 11.54
C PRO A 134 -11.34 0.87 13.00
N LYS A 135 -11.37 -0.33 13.59
CA LYS A 135 -10.91 -0.55 14.96
C LYS A 135 -9.40 -0.44 15.08
N THR A 136 -8.69 -0.79 14.01
CA THR A 136 -7.23 -0.86 13.99
C THR A 136 -6.59 0.19 13.10
N GLY A 137 -7.35 0.81 12.20
CA GLY A 137 -6.80 1.70 11.18
C GLY A 137 -6.03 0.93 10.11
N LEU A 138 -6.20 -0.39 10.04
CA LEU A 138 -5.56 -1.23 9.05
C LEU A 138 -6.41 -1.26 7.79
N VAL A 139 -5.78 -1.06 6.65
CA VAL A 139 -6.38 -1.23 5.33
C VAL A 139 -5.73 -2.40 4.64
N SER A 140 -6.52 -3.39 4.21
CA SER A 140 -6.03 -4.54 3.44
C SER A 140 -6.43 -4.37 1.98
N LEU A 141 -5.47 -4.57 1.09
CA LEU A 141 -5.64 -4.35 -0.33
C LEU A 141 -5.19 -5.56 -1.14
N GLN A 142 -5.82 -5.72 -2.30
CA GLN A 142 -5.41 -6.68 -3.31
C GLN A 142 -5.64 -6.07 -4.69
N THR A 143 -4.62 -6.16 -5.55
CA THR A 143 -4.66 -5.67 -6.94
C THR A 143 -4.11 -6.76 -7.86
N LEU A 144 -4.64 -6.83 -9.07
CA LEU A 144 -4.18 -7.72 -10.14
C LEU A 144 -3.53 -6.87 -11.22
N LEU A 145 -2.33 -7.25 -11.65
CA LEU A 145 -1.69 -6.71 -12.85
C LEU A 145 -1.76 -7.77 -13.93
N ASN A 146 -2.22 -7.40 -15.11
CA ASN A 146 -2.27 -8.25 -16.28
C ASN A 146 -1.28 -7.71 -17.32
N ASP A 147 -0.14 -8.39 -17.41
CA ASP A 147 1.01 -7.94 -18.18
C ASP A 147 1.30 -8.90 -19.33
N GLU A 148 1.90 -8.41 -20.41
CA GLU A 148 2.40 -9.29 -21.45
C GLU A 148 3.54 -10.16 -20.91
N ASN A 149 3.59 -11.42 -21.32
CA ASN A 149 4.65 -12.33 -20.93
C ASN A 149 5.85 -12.21 -21.89
N PRO A 150 6.98 -11.64 -21.46
CA PRO A 150 8.15 -11.49 -22.33
C PRO A 150 8.74 -12.83 -22.76
N SER A 151 8.59 -13.90 -21.96
CA SER A 151 9.00 -15.25 -22.35
C SER A 151 8.01 -15.95 -23.29
N SER A 152 6.84 -15.36 -23.56
CA SER A 152 5.83 -15.88 -24.49
C SER A 152 4.96 -14.73 -25.05
N PRO A 153 5.49 -13.95 -26.02
CA PRO A 153 4.79 -12.79 -26.58
C PRO A 153 3.36 -13.11 -27.06
N GLY A 154 2.44 -12.17 -26.87
CA GLY A 154 1.00 -12.34 -27.13
C GLY A 154 0.23 -13.17 -26.09
N LYS A 155 0.90 -13.72 -25.07
CA LYS A 155 0.23 -14.27 -23.89
C LYS A 155 0.36 -13.31 -22.72
N PHE A 156 -0.68 -13.24 -21.90
CA PHE A 156 -0.69 -12.43 -20.69
C PHE A 156 -0.42 -13.28 -19.46
N LEU A 157 0.26 -12.68 -18.48
CA LEU A 157 0.45 -13.21 -17.14
C LEU A 157 -0.26 -12.31 -16.13
N THR A 158 -0.81 -12.92 -15.08
CA THR A 158 -1.43 -12.18 -13.99
C THR A 158 -0.53 -12.19 -12.76
N ARG A 159 -0.09 -11.01 -12.31
CA ARG A 159 0.61 -10.81 -11.04
C ARG A 159 -0.39 -10.32 -9.99
N LYS A 160 -0.38 -10.94 -8.82
CA LYS A 160 -1.27 -10.59 -7.71
C LYS A 160 -0.49 -9.85 -6.64
N LEU A 161 -0.88 -8.61 -6.36
CA LEU A 161 -0.36 -7.80 -5.26
C LEU A 161 -1.31 -7.95 -4.06
N ILE A 162 -0.75 -8.23 -2.89
CA ILE A 162 -1.48 -8.21 -1.61
C ILE A 162 -0.65 -7.38 -0.66
N TYR A 163 -1.28 -6.37 -0.05
CA TYR A 163 -0.56 -5.43 0.80
C TYR A 163 -1.49 -4.80 1.82
N GLN A 164 -0.86 -4.18 2.81
CA GLN A 164 -1.54 -3.51 3.90
C GLN A 164 -1.04 -2.09 4.03
N ILE A 165 -1.97 -1.19 4.35
CA ILE A 165 -1.72 0.20 4.66
C ILE A 165 -2.14 0.45 6.11
N LEU A 166 -1.36 1.25 6.83
CA LEU A 166 -1.75 1.82 8.12
C LEU A 166 -2.25 3.24 7.91
N LEU A 167 -3.44 3.54 8.43
CA LEU A 167 -3.94 4.90 8.51
C LEU A 167 -3.18 5.68 9.58
N VAL A 168 -2.73 6.88 9.21
CA VAL A 168 -1.94 7.75 10.08
C VAL A 168 -2.57 9.14 10.10
N PRO A 169 -3.38 9.44 11.13
CA PRO A 169 -4.02 10.74 11.25
C PRO A 169 -3.01 11.88 11.44
N GLY A 170 -3.34 13.06 10.91
CA GLY A 170 -2.59 14.29 11.16
C GLY A 170 -1.31 14.43 10.35
N LEU A 171 -1.14 13.67 9.26
CA LEU A 171 -0.12 13.95 8.27
C LEU A 171 -0.45 15.28 7.57
N SER A 172 0.54 16.17 7.49
CA SER A 172 0.35 17.54 6.99
C SER A 172 0.39 17.66 5.46
N ASP A 173 0.66 16.57 4.75
CA ASP A 173 0.90 16.56 3.30
C ASP A 173 -0.26 15.92 2.50
N GLY A 174 -1.45 15.82 3.12
CA GLY A 174 -2.64 15.24 2.50
C GLY A 174 -2.62 13.72 2.43
N ARG A 175 -1.56 13.05 2.90
CA ARG A 175 -1.57 11.60 3.07
C ARG A 175 -2.48 11.21 4.23
N LEU A 176 -3.16 10.09 4.06
CA LEU A 176 -4.06 9.48 5.03
C LEU A 176 -3.43 8.24 5.67
N GLY A 177 -2.41 7.70 5.01
CA GLY A 177 -1.65 6.53 5.44
C GLY A 177 -0.87 5.94 4.28
N GLY A 178 -0.16 4.85 4.56
CA GLY A 178 0.42 4.04 3.50
C GLY A 178 0.93 2.69 3.98
N GLY A 179 1.74 2.04 3.16
CA GLY A 179 2.40 0.79 3.47
C GLY A 179 3.30 0.34 2.34
N CYS A 180 3.78 -0.90 2.42
CA CYS A 180 4.63 -1.50 1.40
C CYS A 180 4.00 -2.76 0.83
N PHE A 181 4.28 -3.04 -0.44
CA PHE A 181 3.92 -4.28 -1.11
C PHE A 181 5.15 -4.96 -1.68
N LEU A 182 4.98 -6.23 -2.05
CA LEU A 182 5.95 -6.99 -2.82
C LEU A 182 5.38 -7.35 -4.18
N LEU A 183 6.20 -7.24 -5.20
CA LEU A 183 5.85 -7.55 -6.58
C LEU A 183 6.95 -8.38 -7.24
N PRO A 184 6.68 -9.64 -7.60
CA PRO A 184 7.52 -10.37 -8.53
C PRO A 184 7.69 -9.59 -9.83
N GLN A 185 8.93 -9.44 -10.27
CA GLN A 185 9.22 -8.86 -11.59
C GLN A 185 8.71 -9.78 -12.70
N LEU A 186 8.59 -9.24 -13.91
CA LEU A 186 8.29 -10.04 -15.08
C LEU A 186 9.40 -11.09 -15.31
N PRO A 187 9.06 -12.23 -15.93
CA PRO A 187 10.06 -13.15 -16.44
C PRO A 187 11.10 -12.42 -17.30
N ASP A 188 12.34 -12.88 -17.27
CA ASP A 188 13.42 -12.40 -18.12
C ASP A 188 13.94 -13.62 -18.91
N PRO A 189 13.57 -13.75 -20.20
CA PRO A 189 14.05 -14.85 -21.03
C PRO A 189 15.54 -14.75 -21.38
N ASP A 190 16.15 -13.58 -21.23
CA ASP A 190 17.55 -13.30 -21.60
C ASP A 190 18.50 -13.39 -20.39
N ALA A 191 17.97 -13.50 -19.16
CA ALA A 191 18.75 -13.79 -17.97
C ALA A 191 19.46 -15.16 -18.05
N ASP A 192 20.57 -15.35 -17.32
CA ASP A 192 21.26 -16.64 -17.20
C ASP A 192 21.30 -17.11 -15.73
N PRO A 193 20.50 -18.12 -15.34
CA PRO A 193 19.50 -18.82 -16.16
C PRO A 193 18.23 -17.96 -16.41
N PRO A 194 17.45 -18.24 -17.48
CA PRO A 194 16.21 -17.53 -17.75
C PRO A 194 15.25 -17.60 -16.56
N THR A 195 14.62 -16.47 -16.24
CA THR A 195 13.71 -16.40 -15.10
C THR A 195 12.27 -16.64 -15.52
N THR A 196 11.46 -17.11 -14.58
CA THR A 196 10.02 -17.33 -14.70
C THR A 196 9.32 -16.52 -13.63
N LEU A 197 8.00 -16.35 -13.67
CA LEU A 197 7.27 -15.65 -12.59
C LEU A 197 7.51 -16.26 -11.19
N LYS A 198 7.95 -17.53 -11.10
CA LYS A 198 8.31 -18.18 -9.83
C LYS A 198 9.74 -17.89 -9.37
N THR A 199 10.64 -17.57 -10.29
CA THR A 199 12.08 -17.41 -10.06
C THR A 199 12.58 -15.99 -10.31
N SER A 200 11.76 -15.10 -10.87
CA SER A 200 12.05 -13.68 -11.02
C SER A 200 12.27 -13.04 -9.65
N PRO A 201 13.19 -12.05 -9.54
CA PRO A 201 13.35 -11.25 -8.35
C PRO A 201 12.02 -10.65 -7.89
N ILE A 202 11.87 -10.48 -6.58
CA ILE A 202 10.73 -9.79 -5.98
C ILE A 202 11.22 -8.42 -5.52
N ARG A 203 10.60 -7.35 -6.03
CA ARG A 203 10.88 -5.99 -5.58
C ARG A 203 9.81 -5.50 -4.63
N SER A 204 10.15 -4.53 -3.80
CA SER A 204 9.20 -3.82 -2.96
C SER A 204 8.72 -2.53 -3.61
N GLY A 205 7.47 -2.18 -3.35
CA GLY A 205 6.92 -0.87 -3.66
C GLY A 205 6.15 -0.29 -2.48
N LYS A 206 5.63 0.92 -2.68
CA LYS A 206 4.84 1.69 -1.72
C LYS A 206 3.39 1.77 -2.16
N ALA A 207 2.50 1.70 -1.18
CA ALA A 207 1.12 2.07 -1.37
C ALA A 207 0.79 3.26 -0.48
N THR A 208 0.21 4.30 -1.05
CA THR A 208 -0.17 5.53 -0.33
C THR A 208 -1.66 5.74 -0.49
N LEU A 209 -2.33 6.03 0.62
CA LEU A 209 -3.70 6.54 0.62
C LEU A 209 -3.62 8.03 0.90
N SER A 210 -4.24 8.88 0.09
CA SER A 210 -4.25 10.33 0.26
C SER A 210 -5.64 10.91 0.02
N GLU A 211 -5.83 12.17 0.41
CA GLU A 211 -6.92 12.99 -0.09
C GLU A 211 -6.83 13.08 -1.62
N PRO A 212 -7.97 13.23 -2.33
CA PRO A 212 -7.95 13.40 -3.78
C PRO A 212 -7.21 14.70 -4.11
N PRO A 213 -6.52 14.77 -5.26
CA PRO A 213 -5.92 16.01 -5.70
C PRO A 213 -6.98 17.10 -5.76
N VAL A 214 -6.73 18.23 -5.08
CA VAL A 214 -7.64 19.37 -5.09
C VAL A 214 -7.70 19.89 -6.53
N SER A 215 -8.83 19.69 -7.20
CA SER A 215 -9.12 20.35 -8.46
C SER A 215 -9.11 21.85 -8.22
N VAL A 216 -8.01 22.54 -8.56
CA VAL A 216 -7.99 24.00 -8.59
C VAL A 216 -8.92 24.40 -9.73
N GLY A 217 -10.13 24.82 -9.39
CA GLY A 217 -11.09 25.30 -10.37
C GLY A 217 -10.47 26.44 -11.18
N ASN A 218 -10.53 26.32 -12.50
CA ASN A 218 -10.28 27.43 -13.44
C ASN A 218 -11.37 28.49 -13.33
#